data_AF-A0A3G9GW99-F1
#
_entry.id   AF-A0A3G9GW99-F1
#
_cell.length_a   1.000
_cell.length_b   1.000
_cell.length_c   1.000
_cell.angle_alpha   90.00
_cell.angle_beta   90.00
_cell.angle_gamma   90.00
#
_symmetry.space_group_name_H-M   'P 1'
#
loop_
_entity.id
_entity.type
_entity.pdbx_description
1 polymer ?
#
loop_
_entity_poly.entity_id
_entity_poly.type
_entity_poly.pdbx_seq_one_letter_code
_entity_poly.pdbx_strand_id
1 'polypeptide(L)'
;MFYTTIHTIHLLAAFTYGGFLFVDILFLTKMQKTLGGEKGAECREAIMIHVRKVVPYALFTVVGTGIIMFPYVFGTVGEDGMTNMQMVLLFKAFLGLWLGLRGFMQKVFKINPWLFKSHYFPFTLVVIIIILSQIMWVV
;
A
#
# COMPACT_ATOMS: atom_id res chain seq x y z
N MET A 1 -0.27 -18.07 -17.32
CA MET A 1 0.07 -18.61 -15.99
C MET A 1 0.95 -17.67 -15.18
N PHE A 2 2.15 -17.30 -15.66
CA PHE A 2 3.06 -16.42 -14.89
C PHE A 2 2.40 -15.10 -14.43
N TYR A 3 1.86 -14.31 -15.36
CA TYR A 3 1.17 -13.05 -15.03
C TYR A 3 0.04 -13.27 -14.00
N THR A 4 -0.82 -14.26 -14.22
CA THR A 4 -1.93 -14.59 -13.32
C THR A 4 -1.44 -14.91 -11.91
N THR A 5 -0.38 -15.70 -11.77
CA THR A 5 0.23 -16.01 -10.47
C THR A 5 0.77 -14.77 -9.78
N ILE A 6 1.52 -13.93 -10.51
CA ILE A 6 2.05 -12.67 -9.96
C ILE A 6 0.92 -11.72 -9.55
N HIS A 7 -0.14 -11.63 -10.35
CA HIS A 7 -1.30 -10.81 -10.04
C HIS A 7 -2.04 -11.29 -8.79
N THR A 8 -2.22 -12.60 -8.61
CA THR A 8 -2.79 -13.15 -7.38
C THR A 8 -1.94 -12.81 -6.15
N ILE A 9 -0.61 -12.95 -6.24
CA ILE A 9 0.32 -12.57 -5.17
C ILE A 9 0.21 -11.06 -4.88
N HIS A 10 0.16 -10.24 -5.92
CA HIS A 10 0.00 -8.79 -5.80
C HIS A 10 -1.26 -8.41 -5.02
N LEU A 11 -2.40 -9.02 -5.38
CA LEU A 11 -3.68 -8.76 -4.71
C LEU A 11 -3.65 -9.18 -3.23
N LEU A 12 -3.13 -10.37 -2.92
CA LEU A 12 -3.02 -10.83 -1.53
C LEU A 12 -2.12 -9.89 -0.69
N ALA A 13 -1.01 -9.44 -1.26
CA ALA A 13 -0.11 -8.48 -0.62
C ALA A 13 -0.78 -7.11 -0.43
N ALA A 14 -1.49 -6.61 -1.45
CA ALA A 14 -2.26 -5.37 -1.39
C ALA A 14 -3.34 -5.42 -0.30
N PHE A 15 -4.08 -6.52 -0.19
CA PHE A 15 -5.09 -6.72 0.85
C PHE A 15 -4.48 -6.81 2.24
N THR A 16 -3.32 -7.45 2.38
CA THR A 16 -2.62 -7.55 3.67
C THR A 16 -2.16 -6.16 4.14
N TYR A 17 -1.51 -5.39 3.26
CA TYR A 17 -1.05 -4.04 3.58
C TYR A 17 -2.20 -3.05 3.78
N GLY A 18 -3.10 -2.96 2.81
CA GLY A 18 -4.25 -2.06 2.84
C GLY A 18 -5.21 -2.41 3.98
N GLY A 19 -5.52 -3.69 4.15
CA GLY A 19 -6.39 -4.18 5.23
C GLY A 19 -5.87 -3.82 6.62
N PHE A 20 -4.55 -3.89 6.85
CA PHE A 20 -3.97 -3.37 8.09
C PHE A 20 -4.23 -1.87 8.27
N LEU A 21 -4.07 -1.05 7.23
CA LEU A 21 -4.32 0.39 7.32
C LEU A 21 -5.81 0.69 7.64
N PHE A 22 -6.74 -0.06 7.05
CA PHE A 22 -8.16 0.01 7.43
C PHE A 22 -8.37 -0.31 8.91
N VAL A 23 -7.79 -1.44 9.37
CA VAL A 23 -7.92 -1.86 10.77
C VAL A 23 -7.31 -0.83 11.72
N ASP A 24 -6.15 -0.28 11.41
CA ASP A 24 -5.46 0.68 12.26
C ASP A 24 -6.23 2.00 12.39
N ILE A 25 -6.70 2.56 11.28
CA ILE A 25 -7.40 3.84 11.26
C ILE A 25 -8.81 3.71 11.83
N LEU A 26 -9.57 2.69 11.42
CA LEU A 26 -10.97 2.56 11.79
C LEU A 26 -11.18 1.98 13.19
N PHE A 27 -10.27 1.11 13.65
CA PHE A 27 -10.43 0.36 14.90
C PHE A 27 -9.32 0.65 15.91
N LEU A 28 -8.05 0.38 15.60
CA LEU A 28 -6.97 0.43 16.61
C LEU A 28 -6.75 1.83 17.17
N THR A 29 -6.85 2.85 16.33
CA THR A 29 -6.75 4.25 16.75
C THR A 29 -7.90 4.62 17.70
N LYS A 30 -9.11 4.09 17.49
CA LYS A 30 -10.26 4.32 18.37
C LYS A 30 -10.16 3.52 19.67
N MET A 31 -9.70 2.27 19.59
CA MET A 31 -9.44 1.42 20.76
C MET A 31 -8.49 2.11 21.75
N GLN A 32 -7.42 2.74 21.26
CA GLN A 32 -6.52 3.52 22.13
C GLN A 32 -7.23 4.69 22.80
N LYS A 33 -8.14 5.38 22.11
CA LYS A 33 -8.92 6.49 22.69
C LYS A 33 -9.90 6.01 23.75
N THR A 34 -10.54 4.85 23.53
CA THR A 34 -11.53 4.30 24.47
C THR A 34 -10.89 3.71 25.72
N LEU A 35 -9.82 2.92 25.58
CA LEU A 35 -9.17 2.25 26.71
C LEU A 35 -8.29 3.22 27.52
N GLY A 36 -7.70 4.22 26.85
CA GLY A 36 -6.83 5.21 27.47
C GLY A 36 -5.55 4.63 28.08
N GLY A 37 -4.64 5.55 28.45
CA GLY A 37 -3.47 5.26 29.28
C GLY A 37 -2.63 4.04 28.84
N GLU A 38 -2.23 3.26 29.84
CA GLU A 38 -1.36 2.09 29.69
C GLU A 38 -2.05 0.91 29.00
N LYS A 39 -3.32 0.64 29.34
CA LYS A 39 -4.10 -0.46 28.74
C LYS A 39 -4.26 -0.31 27.23
N GLY A 40 -4.54 0.90 26.75
CA GLY A 40 -4.63 1.17 25.32
C GLY A 40 -3.29 0.93 24.59
N ALA A 41 -2.16 1.24 25.24
CA ALA A 41 -0.83 0.99 24.69
C ALA A 41 -0.51 -0.51 24.64
N GLU A 42 -0.79 -1.24 25.71
CA GLU A 42 -0.58 -2.70 25.81
C GLU A 42 -1.38 -3.46 24.74
N CYS A 43 -2.69 -3.18 24.62
CA CYS A 43 -3.53 -3.82 23.61
C CYS A 43 -3.06 -3.51 22.19
N ARG A 44 -2.64 -2.26 21.93
CA ARG A 44 -2.09 -1.88 20.62
C ARG A 44 -0.79 -2.63 20.35
N GLU A 45 0.10 -2.72 21.32
CA GLU A 45 1.40 -3.37 21.16
C GLU A 45 1.26 -4.87 20.86
N ALA A 46 0.35 -5.57 21.54
CA ALA A 46 0.04 -6.98 21.29
C ALA A 46 -0.30 -7.28 19.80
N ILE A 47 -0.91 -6.31 19.11
CA ILE A 47 -1.19 -6.40 17.68
C ILE A 47 0.03 -5.95 16.87
N MET A 48 0.65 -4.83 17.24
CA MET A 48 1.75 -4.23 16.49
C MET A 48 3.00 -5.11 16.39
N ILE A 49 3.26 -5.99 17.37
CA ILE A 49 4.38 -6.95 17.29
C ILE A 49 4.22 -7.93 16.11
N HIS A 50 2.99 -8.29 15.75
CA HIS A 50 2.69 -9.19 14.63
C HIS A 50 2.68 -8.41 13.31
N VAL A 51 2.03 -7.25 13.30
CA VAL A 51 1.97 -6.32 12.16
C VAL A 51 3.38 -6.01 11.63
N ARG A 52 4.34 -5.70 12.51
CA ARG A 52 5.72 -5.35 12.13
C ARG A 52 6.49 -6.48 11.45
N LYS A 53 6.03 -7.72 11.58
CA LYS A 53 6.60 -8.91 10.93
C LYS A 53 5.97 -9.23 9.57
N VAL A 54 4.79 -8.68 9.27
CA VAL A 54 4.02 -9.05 8.07
C VAL A 54 3.84 -7.87 7.12
N VAL A 55 3.38 -6.72 7.64
CA VAL A 55 2.96 -5.57 6.82
C VAL A 55 4.10 -4.96 5.98
N PRO A 56 5.34 -4.79 6.49
CA PRO A 56 6.42 -4.27 5.67
C PRO A 56 6.74 -5.18 4.47
N TYR A 57 6.71 -6.50 4.67
CA TYR A 57 6.98 -7.45 3.59
C TYR A 57 5.83 -7.49 2.59
N ALA A 58 4.57 -7.41 3.05
CA ALA A 58 3.42 -7.26 2.17
C ALA A 58 3.54 -6.01 1.29
N LEU A 59 3.98 -4.88 1.85
CA LEU A 59 4.24 -3.65 1.08
C LEU A 59 5.34 -3.86 0.02
N PHE A 60 6.44 -4.52 0.37
CA PHE A 60 7.50 -4.79 -0.60
C PHE A 60 7.05 -5.77 -1.69
N THR A 61 6.27 -6.78 -1.33
CA THR A 61 5.70 -7.74 -2.27
C THR A 61 4.74 -7.06 -3.24
N VAL A 62 3.82 -6.21 -2.78
CA VAL A 62 2.88 -5.52 -3.68
C VAL A 62 3.62 -4.55 -4.62
N VAL A 63 4.65 -3.86 -4.14
CA VAL A 63 5.48 -2.97 -4.98
C VAL A 63 6.27 -3.77 -6.00
N GLY A 64 6.98 -4.81 -5.58
CA GLY A 64 7.79 -5.65 -6.47
C GLY A 64 6.97 -6.35 -7.54
N THR A 65 5.85 -6.96 -7.15
CA THR A 65 4.92 -7.58 -8.11
C THR A 65 4.26 -6.54 -9.03
N GLY A 66 3.97 -5.33 -8.52
CA GLY A 66 3.48 -4.22 -9.33
C GLY A 66 4.46 -3.80 -10.42
N ILE A 67 5.75 -3.68 -10.07
CA ILE A 67 6.84 -3.40 -11.03
C ILE A 67 6.95 -4.51 -12.08
N ILE A 68 6.91 -5.78 -11.65
CA ILE A 68 6.98 -6.94 -12.56
C ILE A 68 5.80 -6.93 -13.55
N MET A 69 4.59 -6.61 -13.09
CA MET A 69 3.41 -6.58 -13.95
C MET A 69 3.31 -5.34 -14.83
N PHE A 70 3.95 -4.24 -14.44
CA PHE A 70 3.84 -2.95 -15.13
C PHE A 70 4.04 -3.05 -16.66
N PRO A 71 5.11 -3.65 -17.20
CA PRO A 71 5.29 -3.73 -18.66
C PRO A 71 4.21 -4.54 -19.38
N TYR A 72 3.63 -5.57 -18.74
CA TYR A 72 2.56 -6.37 -19.33
C TYR A 72 1.26 -5.59 -19.50
N VAL A 73 1.03 -4.59 -18.64
CA VAL A 73 -0.20 -3.79 -18.64
C VAL A 73 0.03 -2.46 -19.36
N PHE A 74 1.21 -1.85 -19.23
CA PHE A 74 1.54 -0.56 -19.82
C PHE A 74 1.71 -0.64 -21.34
N GLY A 75 2.28 -1.72 -21.87
CA GLY A 75 2.49 -1.89 -23.31
C GLY A 75 3.43 -0.85 -23.93
N THR A 76 3.30 -0.63 -25.24
CA THR A 76 4.10 0.36 -25.99
C THR A 76 3.35 1.69 -26.12
N VAL A 77 4.09 2.79 -26.16
CA VAL A 77 3.54 4.12 -26.46
C VAL A 77 3.44 4.26 -27.98
N GLY A 78 2.27 4.65 -28.49
CA GLY A 78 2.03 4.84 -29.92
C GLY A 78 2.58 6.17 -30.43
N GLU A 79 2.50 6.39 -31.74
CA GLU A 79 2.95 7.64 -32.39
C GLU A 79 2.15 8.86 -31.88
N ASP A 80 0.88 8.67 -31.55
CA ASP A 80 -0.02 9.69 -30.99
C ASP A 80 0.21 9.97 -29.49
N GLY A 81 1.17 9.29 -28.86
CA GLY A 81 1.51 9.43 -27.45
C GLY A 81 0.83 8.42 -26.51
N MET A 82 0.74 8.77 -25.21
CA MET A 82 0.22 7.89 -24.18
C MET A 82 -1.31 7.89 -24.13
N THR A 83 -1.91 6.71 -23.98
CA THR A 83 -3.36 6.57 -23.78
C THR A 83 -3.77 7.02 -22.37
N ASN A 84 -5.07 7.32 -22.19
CA ASN A 84 -5.64 7.62 -20.87
C ASN A 84 -5.36 6.50 -19.86
N MET A 85 -5.46 5.24 -20.29
CA MET A 85 -5.14 4.07 -19.48
C MET A 85 -3.67 4.07 -19.03
N GLN A 86 -2.74 4.35 -19.94
CA GLN A 86 -1.30 4.44 -19.63
C GLN A 86 -1.00 5.58 -18.64
N MET A 87 -1.63 6.74 -18.81
CA MET A 87 -1.48 7.88 -17.90
C MET A 87 -2.00 7.57 -16.48
N VAL A 88 -3.18 6.95 -16.38
CA VAL A 88 -3.75 6.52 -15.09
C VAL A 88 -2.88 5.45 -14.44
N LEU A 89 -2.37 4.49 -15.21
CA LEU A 89 -1.48 3.44 -14.72
C LEU A 89 -0.16 4.02 -14.19
N LEU A 90 0.44 5.00 -14.87
CA LEU A 90 1.64 5.70 -14.40
C LEU A 90 1.39 6.43 -13.10
N PHE A 91 0.28 7.15 -13.00
CA PHE A 91 -0.06 7.86 -11.77
C PHE A 91 -0.26 6.87 -10.61
N LYS A 92 -1.00 5.78 -10.84
CA LYS A 92 -1.14 4.69 -9.87
C LYS A 92 0.20 4.08 -9.47
N ALA A 93 1.09 3.82 -10.43
CA ALA A 93 2.41 3.26 -10.18
C ALA A 93 3.28 4.23 -9.35
N PHE A 94 3.23 5.53 -9.65
CA PHE A 94 3.90 6.56 -8.87
C PHE A 94 3.46 6.55 -7.40
N LEU A 95 2.15 6.52 -7.13
CA LEU A 95 1.62 6.45 -5.76
C LEU A 95 2.06 5.16 -5.04
N GLY A 96 2.03 4.01 -5.73
CA GLY A 96 2.48 2.73 -5.18
C GLY A 96 3.98 2.72 -4.87
N LEU A 97 4.81 3.24 -5.77
CA LEU A 97 6.25 3.37 -5.58
C LEU A 97 6.59 4.32 -4.43
N TRP A 98 5.87 5.43 -4.30
CA TRP A 98 6.03 6.34 -3.17
C TRP A 98 5.76 5.65 -1.83
N LEU A 99 4.66 4.88 -1.73
CA LEU A 99 4.35 4.08 -0.55
C LEU A 99 5.47 3.07 -0.26
N GLY A 100 5.95 2.36 -1.29
CA GLY A 100 7.06 1.41 -1.21
C GLY A 100 8.34 2.04 -0.70
N LEU A 101 8.76 3.16 -1.29
CA LEU A 101 9.95 3.91 -0.91
C LEU A 101 9.86 4.37 0.54
N ARG A 102 8.72 4.96 0.95
CA ARG A 102 8.48 5.36 2.34
C ARG A 102 8.63 4.17 3.30
N GLY A 103 7.96 3.05 3.00
CA GLY A 103 8.03 1.86 3.85
C GLY A 103 9.43 1.25 3.92
N PHE A 104 10.15 1.25 2.80
CA PHE A 104 11.53 0.79 2.73
C PHE A 104 12.44 1.66 3.59
N MET A 105 12.34 2.98 3.46
CA MET A 105 13.12 3.92 4.25
C MET A 105 12.86 3.79 5.75
N GLN A 106 11.60 3.57 6.16
CA GLN A 106 11.25 3.32 7.55
C GLN A 106 11.82 2.00 8.08
N LYS A 107 11.77 0.92 7.29
CA LYS A 107 12.23 -0.41 7.71
C LYS A 107 13.75 -0.53 7.74
N VAL A 108 14.45 0.00 6.73
CA VAL A 108 15.89 -0.19 6.52
C VAL A 108 16.71 0.88 7.24
N PHE A 109 16.39 2.16 7.02
CA PHE A 109 17.18 3.26 7.57
C PHE A 109 16.72 3.67 8.98
N LYS A 110 15.71 2.99 9.55
CA LYS A 110 15.09 3.31 10.85
C LYS A 110 14.77 4.81 11.00
N ILE A 111 14.46 5.48 9.89
CA ILE A 111 14.23 6.94 9.87
C ILE A 111 13.15 7.27 10.88
N ASN A 112 13.41 8.33 11.64
CA ASN A 112 12.59 8.73 12.77
C ASN A 112 11.10 8.82 12.35
N PRO A 113 10.19 8.03 12.97
CA PRO A 113 8.77 8.04 12.63
C PRO A 113 8.11 9.41 12.80
N TRP A 114 8.77 10.37 13.47
CA TRP A 114 8.28 11.72 13.71
C TRP A 114 8.11 12.58 12.43
N LEU A 115 8.77 12.26 11.31
CA LEU A 115 8.50 12.91 10.02
C LEU A 115 7.21 12.40 9.34
N PHE A 116 6.73 11.19 9.69
CA PHE A 116 5.62 10.53 8.98
C PHE A 116 4.70 9.73 9.93
N LYS A 117 4.28 10.34 11.04
CA LYS A 117 3.52 9.66 12.12
C LYS A 117 2.16 9.12 11.73
N SER A 118 1.56 9.67 10.70
CA SER A 118 0.17 9.43 10.37
C SER A 118 0.02 8.26 9.40
N HIS A 119 -0.74 7.23 9.78
CA HIS A 119 -1.22 6.22 8.84
C HIS A 119 -2.37 6.73 7.95
N TYR A 120 -2.93 7.92 8.23
CA TYR A 120 -3.99 8.50 7.40
C TYR A 120 -3.49 8.80 5.98
N PHE A 121 -2.28 9.32 5.82
CA PHE A 121 -1.75 9.62 4.48
C PHE A 121 -1.55 8.34 3.65
N PRO A 122 -0.82 7.30 4.14
CA PRO A 122 -0.75 6.02 3.44
C PRO A 122 -2.12 5.39 3.17
N PHE A 123 -3.05 5.51 4.12
CA PHE A 123 -4.42 5.03 3.96
C PHE A 123 -5.14 5.74 2.80
N THR A 124 -5.09 7.08 2.74
CA THR A 124 -5.66 7.85 1.64
C THR A 124 -5.06 7.45 0.29
N LEU A 125 -3.74 7.25 0.23
CA LEU A 125 -3.09 6.78 -1.01
C LEU A 125 -3.60 5.39 -1.43
N VAL A 126 -3.76 4.46 -0.49
CA VAL A 126 -4.34 3.13 -0.79
C VAL A 126 -5.76 3.25 -1.32
N VAL A 127 -6.60 4.10 -0.71
CA VAL A 127 -7.97 4.35 -1.20
C VAL A 127 -7.96 4.92 -2.62
N ILE A 128 -7.09 5.91 -2.89
CA ILE A 128 -6.94 6.49 -4.23
C ILE A 128 -6.51 5.40 -5.23
N ILE A 129 -5.51 4.58 -4.89
CA ILE A 129 -5.02 3.49 -5.75
C ILE A 129 -6.15 2.49 -6.07
N ILE A 130 -7.01 2.15 -5.10
CA ILE A 130 -8.16 1.27 -5.32
C ILE A 130 -9.14 1.91 -6.30
N ILE A 131 -9.49 3.19 -6.12
CA ILE A 131 -10.40 3.92 -7.01
C ILE A 131 -9.83 4.00 -8.43
N LEU A 132 -8.55 4.37 -8.58
CA LEU A 132 -7.87 4.39 -9.87
C LEU A 132 -7.91 3.02 -10.55
N SER A 133 -7.76 1.94 -9.77
CA SER A 133 -7.85 0.57 -10.29
C SER A 133 -9.23 0.24 -10.86
N GLN A 134 -10.31 0.84 -10.32
CA GLN A 134 -11.67 0.67 -10.87
C GLN A 134 -11.88 1.53 -12.12
N ILE A 135 -11.40 2.77 -12.12
CA ILE A 135 -11.52 3.69 -13.26
C ILE A 135 -10.85 3.09 -14.50
N MET A 136 -9.72 2.41 -14.34
CA MET A 136 -9.01 1.71 -15.43
C MET A 136 -9.84 0.62 -16.16
N TRP A 137 -10.96 0.15 -15.59
CA TRP A 137 -11.84 -0.82 -16.25
C TRP A 137 -13.02 -0.18 -16.98
N VAL A 138 -13.24 1.11 -16.77
CA VAL A 138 -14.37 1.86 -17.32
C VAL A 138 -13.93 2.81 -18.45
N VAL A 139 -12.65 3.20 -18.45
CA VAL A 139 -11.98 4.06 -19.45
C VAL A 139 -11.14 3.20 -20.38
#